data_AF-A0A5P8AVD5-F1
#
_entry.id   AF-A0A5P8AVD5-F1
#
_cell.length_a   1.000
_cell.length_b   1.000
_cell.length_c   1.000
_cell.angle_alpha   90.00
_cell.angle_beta   90.00
_cell.angle_gamma   90.00
#
_symmetry.space_group_name_H-M   'P 1'
#
loop_
_entity.id
_entity.type
_entity.pdbx_description
1 polymer ?
#
loop_
_entity_poly.entity_id
_entity_poly.type
_entity_poly.pdbx_seq_one_letter_code
_entity_poly.pdbx_strand_id
1 'polypeptide(L)'
;MSKSIIVLNDREKSLVNISQEEEYENYKLALRKSMINDIENKIQIMKILYNIKVKSLYLIDGYKSFETFINKFLIKKTQAYSYLKIYEYVLKGDLSIDDIKKRGVVDVYKSIKLSEVINKKSRVNPIKPLRFQLKTEQAYKFYKENSKFTGFLLEEIFSNEKKILEQLKIKYKNLKNN
;
A
#
# COMPACT_ATOMS: atom_id res chain seq x y z
N MET A 1 33.38 65.35 46.51
CA MET A 1 32.44 64.59 45.66
C MET A 1 33.08 63.25 45.32
N SER A 2 32.65 62.20 46.02
CA SER A 2 33.12 60.82 45.88
C SER A 2 32.39 60.14 44.72
N LYS A 3 33.14 59.66 43.71
CA LYS A 3 32.60 58.81 42.64
C LYS A 3 32.27 57.44 43.22
N SER A 4 30.99 57.11 43.31
CA SER A 4 30.50 55.78 43.58
C SER A 4 30.85 54.86 42.40
N ILE A 5 31.75 53.91 42.63
CA ILE A 5 32.02 52.80 41.71
C ILE A 5 30.85 51.84 41.85
N ILE A 6 30.01 51.77 40.82
CA ILE A 6 28.98 50.75 40.70
C ILE A 6 29.71 49.46 40.36
N VAL A 7 29.89 48.60 41.37
CA VAL A 7 30.30 47.20 41.16
C VAL A 7 29.11 46.50 40.52
N LEU A 8 29.17 46.33 39.19
CA LEU A 8 28.28 45.43 38.50
C LEU A 8 28.60 44.03 38.99
N ASN A 9 27.61 43.40 39.62
CA ASN A 9 27.65 42.04 40.10
C ASN A 9 28.00 41.14 38.90
N ASP A 10 29.25 40.66 38.84
CA ASP A 10 29.71 39.60 37.95
C ASP A 10 28.98 38.32 38.34
N ARG A 11 27.70 38.24 37.96
CA ARG A 11 27.08 36.97 37.67
C ARG A 11 27.74 36.48 36.39
N GLU A 12 28.92 35.90 36.54
CA GLU A 12 29.31 34.77 35.73
C GLU A 12 28.10 33.85 35.69
N LYS A 13 27.31 33.98 34.62
CA LYS A 13 26.57 32.85 34.07
C LYS A 13 27.65 31.79 33.94
N SER A 14 27.67 30.86 34.88
CA SER A 14 28.40 29.62 34.78
C SER A 14 27.90 28.94 33.50
N LEU A 15 28.51 29.31 32.39
CA LEU A 15 28.47 28.59 31.13
C LEU A 15 29.14 27.27 31.48
N VAL A 16 28.33 26.32 31.93
CA VAL A 16 28.72 24.92 31.96
C VAL A 16 29.05 24.61 30.51
N ASN A 17 30.35 24.61 30.18
CA ASN A 17 30.85 24.09 28.93
C ASN A 17 30.53 22.60 28.95
N ILE A 18 29.32 22.26 28.51
CA ILE A 18 28.90 20.88 28.24
C ILE A 18 29.97 20.31 27.32
N SER A 19 30.60 19.20 27.71
CA SER A 19 31.59 18.55 26.84
C SER A 19 30.92 18.24 25.49
N GLN A 20 31.68 18.28 24.40
CA GLN A 20 31.18 17.86 23.08
C GLN A 20 30.56 16.44 23.13
N GLU A 21 31.05 15.58 24.03
CA GLU A 21 30.49 14.24 24.27
C GLU A 21 29.11 14.27 24.94
N GLU A 22 28.91 15.15 25.92
CA GLU A 22 27.62 15.33 26.59
C GLU A 22 26.60 15.98 25.65
N GLU A 23 27.04 16.94 24.81
CA GLU A 23 26.19 17.56 23.80
C GLU A 23 25.72 16.53 22.76
N TYR A 24 26.64 15.68 22.30
CA TYR A 24 26.34 14.58 21.38
C TYR A 24 25.33 13.58 21.96
N GLU A 25 25.52 13.12 23.21
CA GLU A 25 24.58 12.18 23.84
C GLU A 25 23.21 12.83 24.10
N ASN A 26 23.17 14.12 24.43
CA ASN A 26 21.93 14.88 24.52
C ASN A 26 21.17 14.92 23.18
N TYR A 27 21.85 15.21 22.07
CA TYR A 27 21.22 15.18 20.74
C TYR A 27 20.70 13.79 20.37
N LYS A 28 21.45 12.74 20.67
CA LYS A 28 21.05 11.35 20.40
C LYS A 28 19.80 10.96 21.20
N LEU A 29 19.72 11.36 22.46
CA LEU A 29 18.54 11.16 23.30
C LEU A 29 17.34 11.96 22.79
N ALA A 30 17.54 13.24 22.43
CA ALA A 30 16.50 14.07 21.86
C ALA A 30 15.96 13.51 20.54
N LEU A 31 16.85 13.01 19.68
CA LEU A 31 16.48 12.38 18.41
C LEU A 31 15.65 11.12 18.64
N ARG A 32 16.07 10.24 19.56
CA ARG A 32 15.32 9.02 19.91
C ARG A 32 13.92 9.35 20.41
N LYS A 33 13.79 10.31 21.32
CA LYS A 33 12.49 10.77 21.83
C LYS A 33 11.61 11.34 20.72
N SER A 34 12.18 12.18 19.86
CA SER A 34 11.48 12.78 18.72
C SER A 34 10.94 11.71 17.77
N MET A 35 11.74 10.68 17.45
CA MET A 35 11.33 9.57 16.60
C MET A 35 10.20 8.72 17.21
N ILE A 36 10.27 8.44 18.52
CA ILE A 36 9.20 7.71 19.23
C ILE A 36 7.90 8.52 19.18
N ASN A 37 7.95 9.80 19.53
CA ASN A 37 6.79 10.68 19.49
C ASN A 37 6.20 10.80 18.08
N ASP A 38 7.04 10.89 17.04
CA ASP A 38 6.59 10.92 15.65
C ASP A 38 5.82 9.64 15.27
N ILE A 39 6.31 8.46 15.68
CA ILE A 39 5.61 7.20 15.41
C ILE A 39 4.28 7.13 16.18
N GLU A 40 4.27 7.54 17.44
CA GLU A 40 3.05 7.57 18.26
C GLU A 40 1.99 8.52 17.68
N ASN A 41 2.41 9.72 17.27
CA ASN A 41 1.56 10.68 16.57
C ASN A 41 0.98 10.07 15.29
N LYS A 42 1.79 9.37 14.50
CA LYS A 42 1.32 8.69 13.28
C LYS A 42 0.29 7.61 13.59
N ILE A 43 0.48 6.81 14.65
CA ILE A 43 -0.50 5.80 15.09
C ILE A 43 -1.82 6.46 15.52
N GLN A 44 -1.75 7.59 16.23
CA GLN A 44 -2.94 8.34 16.60
C GLN A 44 -3.68 8.89 15.37
N ILE A 45 -2.95 9.45 14.41
CA ILE A 45 -3.51 9.91 13.13
C ILE A 45 -4.19 8.75 12.39
N MET A 46 -3.57 7.56 12.32
CA MET A 46 -4.17 6.38 11.72
C MET A 46 -5.54 6.06 12.31
N LYS A 47 -5.65 6.04 13.65
CA LYS A 47 -6.90 5.78 14.37
C LYS A 47 -7.96 6.85 14.07
N ILE A 48 -7.58 8.13 14.10
CA ILE A 48 -8.50 9.25 13.83
C ILE A 48 -9.03 9.17 12.40
N LEU A 49 -8.13 9.06 11.41
CA LEU A 49 -8.51 8.98 9.99
C LEU A 49 -9.43 7.79 9.73
N TYR A 50 -9.15 6.64 10.34
CA TYR A 50 -9.98 5.45 10.20
C TYR A 50 -11.40 5.68 10.73
N ASN A 51 -11.53 6.21 11.94
CA ASN A 51 -12.83 6.49 12.54
C ASN A 51 -13.63 7.52 11.74
N ILE A 52 -12.99 8.59 11.27
CA ILE A 52 -13.63 9.59 10.40
C ILE A 52 -14.13 8.96 9.11
N LYS A 53 -13.31 8.12 8.47
CA LYS A 53 -13.67 7.48 7.21
C LYS A 53 -14.82 6.48 7.38
N VAL A 54 -14.72 5.55 8.34
CA VAL A 54 -15.70 4.47 8.53
C VAL A 54 -17.06 5.01 8.94
N LYS A 55 -17.10 6.03 9.81
CA LYS A 55 -18.34 6.68 10.23
C LYS A 55 -18.79 7.80 9.29
N SER A 56 -18.08 8.03 8.19
CA SER A 56 -18.34 9.13 7.25
C SER A 56 -18.47 10.51 7.90
N LEU A 57 -17.71 10.79 8.97
CA LEU A 57 -17.83 12.04 9.74
C LEU A 57 -17.43 13.28 8.95
N TYR A 58 -16.64 13.12 7.89
CA TYR A 58 -16.31 14.21 6.97
C TYR A 58 -17.53 14.82 6.28
N LEU A 59 -18.67 14.14 6.25
CA LEU A 59 -19.92 14.68 5.73
C LEU A 59 -20.48 15.83 6.60
N ILE A 60 -20.13 15.88 7.88
CA ILE A 60 -20.58 16.93 8.81
C ILE A 60 -20.13 18.31 8.34
N ASP A 61 -18.89 18.39 7.84
CA ASP A 61 -18.32 19.62 7.27
C ASP A 61 -18.68 19.79 5.77
N GLY A 62 -19.59 18.97 5.24
CA GLY A 62 -20.06 19.06 3.85
C GLY A 62 -19.08 18.51 2.80
N TYR A 63 -18.03 17.78 3.17
CA TYR A 63 -17.13 17.17 2.19
C TYR A 63 -17.81 16.03 1.44
N LYS A 64 -17.77 16.08 0.10
CA LYS A 64 -18.37 15.03 -0.76
C LYS A 64 -17.67 13.68 -0.66
N SER A 65 -16.40 13.67 -0.26
CA SER A 65 -15.62 12.44 -0.09
C SER A 65 -14.53 12.59 0.97
N PHE A 66 -14.11 11.45 1.53
CA PHE A 66 -12.98 11.40 2.45
C PHE A 66 -11.69 11.99 1.82
N GLU A 67 -11.53 11.83 0.50
CA GLU A 67 -10.40 12.41 -0.23
C GLU A 67 -10.42 13.94 -0.21
N THR A 68 -11.57 14.56 -0.45
CA THR A 68 -11.69 16.03 -0.39
C THR A 68 -11.45 16.56 1.02
N PHE A 69 -11.82 15.79 2.05
CA PHE A 69 -11.55 16.11 3.45
C PHE A 69 -10.05 16.10 3.78
N ILE A 70 -9.33 15.02 3.44
CA ILE A 70 -7.89 14.91 3.77
C ILE A 70 -7.03 15.97 3.07
N ASN A 71 -7.45 16.49 1.91
CA ASN A 71 -6.73 17.54 1.19
C ASN A 71 -6.61 18.85 1.97
N LYS A 72 -7.36 19.02 3.07
CA LYS A 72 -7.28 20.18 3.95
C LYS A 72 -6.18 20.07 5.01
N PHE A 73 -5.57 18.90 5.14
CA PHE A 73 -4.51 18.63 6.11
C PHE A 73 -3.17 18.45 5.39
N LEU A 74 -2.07 18.53 6.16
CA LEU A 74 -0.71 18.28 5.67
C LEU A 74 -0.42 16.78 5.50
N ILE A 75 -1.37 16.03 4.92
CA ILE A 75 -1.27 14.59 4.69
C ILE A 75 -1.51 14.31 3.21
N LYS A 76 -0.52 13.71 2.54
CA LYS A 76 -0.68 13.30 1.14
C LYS A 76 -1.74 12.20 1.05
N LYS A 77 -2.52 12.20 -0.03
CA LYS A 77 -3.54 11.15 -0.32
C LYS A 77 -2.98 9.74 -0.10
N THR A 78 -1.87 9.42 -0.73
CA THR A 78 -1.23 8.08 -0.63
C THR A 78 -0.87 7.69 0.80
N GLN A 79 -0.45 8.66 1.62
CA GLN A 79 -0.13 8.46 3.03
C GLN A 79 -1.39 8.25 3.87
N ALA A 80 -2.46 9.01 3.63
CA ALA A 80 -3.73 8.80 4.33
C ALA A 80 -4.27 7.39 4.06
N TYR A 81 -4.27 6.94 2.80
CA TYR A 81 -4.72 5.59 2.46
C TYR A 81 -3.79 4.48 2.98
N SER A 82 -2.47 4.71 3.07
CA SER A 82 -1.58 3.74 3.72
C SER A 82 -1.85 3.64 5.22
N TYR A 83 -2.13 4.77 5.89
CA TYR A 83 -2.47 4.81 7.31
C TYR A 83 -3.74 4.04 7.63
N LEU A 84 -4.79 4.24 6.82
CA LEU A 84 -6.03 3.47 6.94
C LEU A 84 -5.77 1.96 6.84
N LYS A 85 -4.96 1.56 5.85
CA LYS A 85 -4.66 0.16 5.61
C LYS A 85 -3.86 -0.47 6.74
N ILE A 86 -2.84 0.22 7.25
CA ILE A 86 -2.06 -0.27 8.40
C ILE A 86 -2.98 -0.45 9.61
N TYR A 87 -3.86 0.51 9.87
CA TYR A 87 -4.78 0.42 11.01
C TYR A 87 -5.80 -0.72 10.87
N GLU A 88 -6.27 -1.03 9.66
CA GLU A 88 -7.11 -2.20 9.41
C GLU A 88 -6.42 -3.51 9.82
N TYR A 89 -5.12 -3.65 9.56
CA TYR A 89 -4.35 -4.82 10.01
C TYR A 89 -4.20 -4.87 11.53
N VAL A 90 -4.08 -3.71 12.18
CA VAL A 90 -4.08 -3.63 13.66
C VAL A 90 -5.44 -4.08 14.21
N LEU A 91 -6.55 -3.62 13.64
CA LEU A 91 -7.89 -4.00 14.09
C LEU A 91 -8.19 -5.48 13.87
N LYS A 92 -7.61 -6.11 12.84
CA LYS A 92 -7.73 -7.55 12.59
C LYS A 92 -6.88 -8.41 13.53
N GLY A 93 -5.94 -7.81 14.27
CA GLY A 93 -4.98 -8.53 15.09
C GLY A 93 -3.76 -9.07 14.32
N ASP A 94 -3.67 -8.80 13.01
CA ASP A 94 -2.55 -9.23 12.15
C ASP A 94 -1.27 -8.40 12.37
N LEU A 95 -1.36 -7.29 13.12
CA LEU A 95 -0.27 -6.35 13.37
C LEU A 95 -0.40 -5.71 14.76
N SER A 96 0.64 -5.81 15.59
CA SER A 96 0.68 -5.10 16.87
C SER A 96 1.11 -3.63 16.70
N ILE A 97 0.60 -2.75 17.57
CA ILE A 97 1.07 -1.36 17.69
C ILE A 97 2.57 -1.34 18.04
N ASP A 98 3.04 -2.25 18.88
CA ASP A 98 4.46 -2.33 19.25
C ASP A 98 5.36 -2.70 18.07
N ASP A 99 4.84 -3.50 17.13
CA ASP A 99 5.58 -3.82 15.90
C ASP A 99 5.70 -2.59 15.00
N ILE A 100 4.71 -1.70 15.01
CA ILE A 100 4.78 -0.41 14.29
C ILE A 100 5.82 0.50 14.96
N LYS A 101 5.85 0.54 16.30
CA LYS A 101 6.84 1.31 17.06
C LYS A 101 8.27 0.84 16.79
N LYS A 102 8.49 -0.48 16.69
CA LYS A 102 9.81 -1.07 16.45
C LYS A 102 10.28 -0.92 15.00
N ARG A 103 9.41 -1.20 14.03
CA ARG A 103 9.78 -1.25 12.60
C ARG A 103 9.57 0.07 11.86
N GLY A 104 8.75 0.95 12.42
CA GLY A 104 8.32 2.18 11.75
C GLY A 104 7.25 1.95 10.68
N VAL A 105 6.54 3.03 10.35
CA VAL A 105 5.34 2.99 9.50
C VAL A 105 5.62 2.58 8.05
N VAL A 106 6.76 3.03 7.51
CA VAL A 106 7.13 2.78 6.10
C VAL A 106 7.40 1.30 5.86
N ASP A 107 8.16 0.67 6.74
CA ASP A 107 8.55 -0.73 6.57
C ASP A 107 7.40 -1.68 6.86
N VAL A 108 6.56 -1.35 7.84
CA VAL A 108 5.28 -2.05 8.05
C VAL A 108 4.43 -2.01 6.78
N TYR A 109 4.23 -0.84 6.17
CA TYR A 109 3.42 -0.72 4.96
C TYR A 109 4.00 -1.53 3.79
N LYS A 110 5.34 -1.51 3.62
CA LYS A 110 6.01 -2.34 2.60
C LYS A 110 5.77 -3.82 2.84
N SER A 111 5.88 -4.29 4.09
CA SER A 111 5.67 -5.70 4.44
C SER A 111 4.25 -6.16 4.13
N ILE A 112 3.24 -5.35 4.46
CA ILE A 112 1.83 -5.59 4.12
C ILE A 112 1.64 -5.69 2.60
N LYS A 113 2.25 -4.77 1.84
CA LYS A 113 2.13 -4.77 0.38
C LYS A 113 2.77 -6.02 -0.24
N LEU A 114 3.91 -6.48 0.29
CA LEU A 114 4.58 -7.68 -0.18
C LEU A 114 3.75 -8.95 0.11
N SER A 115 3.22 -9.09 1.32
CA SER A 115 2.38 -10.25 1.69
C SER A 115 1.15 -10.36 0.79
N GLU A 116 0.51 -9.24 0.44
CA GLU A 116 -0.61 -9.25 -0.50
C GLU A 116 -0.23 -9.66 -1.92
N VAL A 117 0.94 -9.25 -2.41
CA VAL A 117 1.42 -9.66 -3.74
C VAL A 117 1.66 -11.17 -3.76
N ILE A 118 2.26 -11.73 -2.71
CA ILE A 118 2.49 -13.17 -2.57
C ILE A 118 1.15 -13.92 -2.53
N ASN A 119 0.19 -13.46 -1.71
CA ASN A 119 -1.14 -14.04 -1.61
C ASN A 119 -1.98 -13.92 -2.90
N LYS A 120 -1.70 -12.92 -3.75
CA LYS A 120 -2.33 -12.81 -5.07
C LYS A 120 -1.74 -13.77 -6.08
N LYS A 121 -0.42 -14.00 -6.06
CA LYS A 121 0.25 -14.95 -6.99
C LYS A 121 -0.23 -16.38 -6.82
N SER A 122 -0.55 -16.81 -5.59
CA SER A 122 -1.09 -18.15 -5.33
C SER A 122 -2.51 -18.37 -5.87
N ARG A 123 -3.26 -17.30 -6.20
CA ARG A 123 -4.62 -17.36 -6.75
C ARG A 123 -4.68 -17.26 -8.28
N VAL A 124 -3.54 -17.11 -8.96
CA VAL A 124 -3.50 -17.05 -10.42
C VAL A 124 -3.44 -18.49 -10.94
N ASN A 125 -4.46 -18.91 -11.71
CA ASN A 125 -4.46 -20.21 -12.39
C ASN A 125 -3.10 -20.41 -13.10
N PRO A 126 -2.43 -21.56 -12.90
CA PRO A 126 -1.09 -21.79 -13.45
C PRO A 126 -1.06 -21.77 -14.99
N ILE A 127 -2.21 -21.98 -15.63
CA ILE A 127 -2.36 -22.00 -17.08
C ILE A 127 -2.93 -20.65 -17.55
N LYS A 128 -2.21 -19.98 -18.46
CA LYS A 128 -2.67 -18.73 -19.07
C LYS A 128 -3.92 -19.00 -19.93
N PRO A 129 -4.97 -18.17 -19.83
CA PRO A 129 -6.16 -18.35 -20.65
C PRO A 129 -5.83 -18.10 -22.13
N LEU A 130 -6.24 -19.04 -22.98
CA LEU A 130 -6.11 -18.92 -24.43
C LEU A 130 -7.07 -17.85 -24.95
N ARG A 131 -6.58 -16.95 -25.81
CA ARG A 131 -7.36 -15.85 -26.39
C ARG A 131 -7.52 -16.07 -27.88
N PHE A 132 -8.77 -16.15 -28.35
CA PHE A 132 -9.10 -16.28 -29.76
C PHE A 132 -9.67 -14.98 -30.32
N GLN A 133 -9.30 -14.64 -31.55
CA GLN A 133 -9.97 -13.62 -32.35
C GLN A 133 -10.84 -14.31 -33.39
N LEU A 134 -12.15 -14.32 -33.14
CA LEU A 134 -13.12 -14.96 -34.02
C LEU A 134 -13.57 -13.98 -35.11
N LYS A 135 -13.81 -14.48 -36.31
CA LYS A 135 -14.15 -13.65 -37.48
C LYS A 135 -15.58 -13.10 -37.44
N THR A 136 -16.50 -13.77 -36.75
CA THR A 136 -17.92 -13.40 -36.69
C THR A 136 -18.40 -13.26 -35.25
N GLU A 137 -19.31 -12.31 -35.03
CA GLU A 137 -19.89 -12.04 -33.72
C GLU A 137 -20.71 -13.21 -33.19
N GLN A 138 -21.43 -13.91 -34.08
CA GLN A 138 -22.22 -15.09 -33.74
C GLN A 138 -21.36 -16.22 -33.15
N ALA A 139 -20.21 -16.51 -33.78
CA ALA A 139 -19.26 -17.50 -33.27
C ALA A 139 -18.71 -17.05 -31.91
N TYR A 140 -18.36 -15.76 -31.76
CA TYR A 140 -17.89 -15.22 -30.49
C TYR A 140 -18.92 -15.39 -29.37
N LYS A 141 -20.18 -15.03 -29.61
CA LYS A 141 -21.25 -15.14 -28.63
C LYS A 141 -21.46 -16.61 -28.22
N PHE A 142 -21.53 -17.51 -29.19
CA PHE A 142 -21.70 -18.94 -28.93
C PHE A 142 -20.61 -19.52 -28.03
N TYR A 143 -19.33 -19.34 -28.38
CA TYR A 143 -18.22 -19.90 -27.60
C TYR A 143 -18.04 -19.20 -26.25
N LYS A 144 -18.39 -17.92 -26.15
CA LYS A 144 -18.37 -17.17 -24.88
C LYS A 144 -19.44 -17.70 -23.91
N GLU A 145 -20.66 -17.87 -24.38
CA GLU A 145 -21.77 -18.42 -23.58
C GLU A 145 -21.49 -19.88 -23.17
N ASN A 146 -20.82 -20.64 -24.04
CA ASN A 146 -20.51 -22.04 -23.84
C ASN A 146 -19.03 -22.30 -23.49
N SER A 147 -18.43 -21.46 -22.63
CA SER A 147 -16.98 -21.50 -22.35
C SER A 147 -16.47 -22.85 -21.82
N LYS A 148 -17.23 -23.52 -20.92
CA LYS A 148 -16.89 -24.86 -20.41
C LYS A 148 -16.92 -25.92 -21.51
N PHE A 149 -17.97 -25.90 -22.32
CA PHE A 149 -18.09 -26.80 -23.47
C PHE A 149 -16.99 -26.54 -24.51
N THR A 150 -16.61 -25.29 -24.73
CA THR A 150 -15.51 -24.92 -25.62
C THR A 150 -14.17 -25.51 -25.13
N GLY A 151 -13.92 -25.44 -23.82
CA GLY A 151 -12.75 -26.09 -23.20
C GLY A 151 -12.75 -27.60 -23.44
N PHE A 152 -13.88 -28.26 -23.10
CA PHE A 152 -14.06 -29.69 -23.33
C PHE A 152 -13.86 -30.07 -24.81
N LEU A 153 -14.47 -29.35 -25.74
CA LEU A 153 -14.36 -29.58 -27.18
C LEU A 153 -12.90 -29.54 -27.65
N LEU A 154 -12.12 -28.56 -27.18
CA LEU A 154 -10.72 -28.42 -27.56
C LEU A 154 -9.86 -29.56 -27.01
N GLU A 155 -10.12 -30.00 -25.78
CA GLU A 155 -9.40 -31.12 -25.15
C GLU A 155 -9.76 -32.47 -25.78
N GLU A 156 -11.05 -32.67 -26.08
CA GLU A 156 -11.59 -33.88 -26.70
C GLU A 156 -11.02 -34.07 -28.10
N ILE A 157 -11.07 -33.02 -28.93
CA ILE A 157 -10.51 -33.08 -30.30
C ILE A 157 -9.01 -33.34 -30.26
N PHE A 158 -8.29 -32.71 -29.32
CA PHE A 158 -6.84 -32.89 -29.21
C PHE A 158 -6.47 -34.31 -28.77
N SER A 159 -7.21 -34.88 -27.82
CA SER A 159 -6.93 -36.19 -27.22
C SER A 159 -7.36 -37.34 -28.12
N ASN A 160 -8.58 -37.26 -28.65
CA ASN A 160 -9.26 -38.41 -29.26
C ASN A 160 -9.41 -38.29 -30.79
N GLU A 161 -9.47 -37.08 -31.35
CA GLU A 161 -9.79 -36.86 -32.78
C GLU A 161 -8.63 -36.21 -33.57
N LYS A 162 -7.43 -36.79 -33.45
CA LYS A 162 -6.22 -36.29 -34.12
C LYS A 162 -6.34 -36.18 -35.64
N LYS A 163 -7.08 -37.11 -36.28
CA LYS A 163 -7.31 -37.10 -37.73
C LYS A 163 -8.08 -35.85 -38.18
N ILE A 164 -9.14 -35.49 -37.44
CA ILE A 164 -9.92 -34.27 -37.70
C ILE A 164 -9.03 -33.04 -37.52
N LEU A 165 -8.21 -33.02 -36.46
CA LEU A 165 -7.29 -31.92 -36.21
C LEU A 165 -6.26 -31.73 -37.35
N GLU A 166 -5.74 -32.83 -37.90
CA GLU A 166 -4.82 -32.80 -39.06
C GLU A 166 -5.50 -32.28 -40.33
N GLN A 167 -6.71 -32.74 -40.62
CA GLN A 167 -7.50 -32.24 -41.75
C GLN A 167 -7.77 -30.74 -41.64
N LEU A 168 -8.15 -30.26 -40.45
CA LEU A 168 -8.36 -28.84 -40.19
C LEU A 168 -7.07 -28.02 -40.33
N LYS A 169 -5.92 -28.56 -39.91
CA LYS A 169 -4.61 -27.93 -40.12
C LYS A 169 -4.28 -27.78 -41.60
N ILE A 170 -4.51 -28.81 -42.41
CA ILE A 170 -4.28 -28.76 -43.86
C ILE A 170 -5.18 -27.71 -44.51
N LYS A 171 -6.48 -27.73 -44.19
CA LYS A 171 -7.45 -26.74 -44.69
C LYS A 171 -7.05 -25.31 -44.33
N TYR A 172 -6.59 -25.08 -43.10
CA TYR A 172 -6.12 -23.77 -42.65
C TYR A 172 -4.86 -23.29 -43.39
N LYS A 173 -3.91 -24.19 -43.66
CA LYS A 173 -2.70 -23.86 -44.45
C LYS A 173 -3.06 -23.46 -45.88
N ASN A 174 -3.97 -24.20 -46.52
CA ASN A 174 -4.40 -23.89 -47.89
C ASN A 174 -5.11 -22.54 -47.98
N LEU A 175 -5.83 -22.11 -46.94
CA LEU A 175 -6.45 -20.79 -46.85
C LEU A 175 -5.45 -19.64 -46.61
N LYS A 176 -4.20 -19.93 -46.23
CA LYS A 176 -3.13 -18.94 -46.09
C LYS A 176 -2.27 -18.76 -47.34
N ASN A 177 -2.28 -19.77 -48.22
CA ASN A 177 -1.48 -19.79 -49.45
C ASN A 177 -2.25 -19.24 -50.66
N ASN A 178 -3.51 -18.85 -50.46
CA ASN A 178 -4.34 -18.08 -51.39
C ASN A 178 -4.53 -16.67 -50.82
#